data_AF-B2B2I4-F1
#
_entry.id   AF-B2B2I4-F1
#
_cell.length_a   1.000
_cell.length_b   1.000
_cell.length_c   1.000
_cell.angle_alpha   90.00
_cell.angle_beta   90.00
_cell.angle_gamma   90.00
#
_symmetry.space_group_name_H-M   'P 1'
#
loop_
_entity.id
_entity.type
_entity.pdbx_description
1 polymer ?
#
loop_
_entity_poly.entity_id
_entity_poly.type
_entity_poly.pdbx_seq_one_letter_code
_entity_poly.pdbx_strand_id
1 'polypeptide(L)'
;MSTPKPTESAATPADPAPVDTRDALEVLESEAKEWDKDAEIDRILKAFRLNAYAVLGLKPGAPESDIKNLYRKKSLLIHPDKTKNPLAPDAFDRLKKAQTELMDEKHRARLDEAIADARMLLMREMKLTVDSEELKTPEFEKKWDEKTVLVLVENEQRRRRQMKAQLQEEGREQRKQEEELEQRKKKRQHEEDWEKTRDQRIDSWRQFQKGKNGEPEKKKKKKLKPIG
;
A
#
# COMPACT_ATOMS: atom_id res chain seq x y z
N MET A 1 23.40 -103.69 10.08
CA MET A 1 22.82 -102.71 11.02
C MET A 1 23.35 -101.34 10.63
N SER A 2 22.53 -100.49 10.03
CA SER A 2 22.89 -99.09 9.76
C SER A 2 21.60 -98.29 9.77
N THR A 3 21.40 -97.51 10.82
CA THR A 3 20.23 -96.65 11.03
C THR A 3 20.39 -95.35 10.25
N PRO A 4 19.37 -94.84 9.54
CA PRO A 4 19.40 -93.48 9.03
C PRO A 4 19.08 -92.46 10.13
N LYS A 5 19.79 -91.34 10.06
CA LYS A 5 19.77 -90.17 10.96
C LYS A 5 18.46 -89.37 10.78
N PRO A 6 17.90 -88.73 11.84
CA PRO A 6 16.67 -87.96 11.71
C PRO A 6 16.93 -86.64 10.99
N THR A 7 16.06 -86.33 10.03
CA THR A 7 15.99 -85.07 9.29
C THR A 7 15.53 -83.94 10.22
N GLU A 8 16.34 -82.89 10.33
CA GLU A 8 15.97 -81.64 11.00
C GLU A 8 14.80 -80.98 10.28
N SER A 9 13.71 -80.76 11.02
CA SER A 9 12.57 -79.96 10.59
C SER A 9 12.99 -78.50 10.53
N ALA A 10 13.01 -77.92 9.33
CA ALA A 10 13.22 -76.50 9.12
C ALA A 10 12.11 -75.70 9.83
N ALA A 11 12.52 -74.83 10.77
CA ALA A 11 11.63 -73.88 11.41
C ALA A 11 11.21 -72.81 10.38
N THR A 12 9.91 -72.69 10.16
CA THR A 12 9.28 -71.59 9.41
C THR A 12 9.67 -70.26 10.06
N PRO A 13 10.09 -69.22 9.30
CA PRO A 13 10.33 -67.91 9.87
C PRO A 13 9.01 -67.37 10.42
N ALA A 14 9.01 -66.98 11.69
CA ALA A 14 7.87 -66.35 12.34
C ALA A 14 7.48 -65.08 11.57
N ASP A 15 6.18 -64.94 11.29
CA ASP A 15 5.61 -63.70 10.77
C ASP A 15 6.05 -62.52 11.65
N PRO A 16 6.50 -61.39 11.07
CA PRO A 16 6.79 -60.20 11.85
C PRO A 16 5.51 -59.76 12.55
N ALA A 17 5.60 -59.49 13.86
CA ALA A 17 4.50 -59.02 14.68
C ALA A 17 3.72 -57.89 13.96
N PRO A 18 2.38 -57.83 14.10
CA PRO A 18 1.57 -56.83 13.43
C PRO A 18 2.04 -55.45 13.91
N VAL A 19 2.74 -54.74 13.02
CA VAL A 19 3.10 -53.34 13.23
C VAL A 19 1.79 -52.59 13.45
N ASP A 20 1.70 -51.78 14.50
CA ASP A 20 0.49 -51.02 14.81
C ASP A 20 0.25 -49.96 13.73
N THR A 21 -0.38 -50.39 12.63
CA THR A 21 -0.63 -49.59 11.43
C THR A 21 -1.60 -48.44 11.70
N ARG A 22 -2.34 -48.51 12.79
CA ARG A 22 -3.27 -47.47 13.23
C ARG A 22 -2.53 -46.21 13.66
N ASP A 23 -1.46 -46.35 14.44
CA ASP A 23 -0.61 -45.22 14.85
C ASP A 23 0.07 -44.55 13.64
N ALA A 24 0.51 -45.35 12.66
CA ALA A 24 1.09 -44.82 11.43
C ALA A 24 0.08 -44.03 10.58
N LEU A 25 -1.17 -44.50 10.50
CA LEU A 25 -2.25 -43.80 9.79
C LEU A 25 -2.63 -42.47 10.47
N GLU A 26 -2.69 -42.43 11.81
CA GLU A 26 -3.01 -41.22 12.56
C GLU A 26 -1.92 -40.15 12.41
N VAL A 27 -0.64 -40.56 12.41
CA VAL A 27 0.50 -39.64 12.14
C VAL A 27 0.40 -39.06 10.73
N LEU A 28 0.20 -39.92 9.71
CA LEU A 28 0.07 -39.46 8.32
C LEU A 28 -1.12 -38.52 8.13
N GLU A 29 -2.25 -38.77 8.78
CA GLU A 29 -3.41 -37.89 8.72
C GLU A 29 -3.13 -36.52 9.37
N SER A 30 -2.37 -36.52 10.48
CA SER A 30 -1.96 -35.28 11.13
C SER A 30 -0.99 -34.45 10.27
N GLU A 31 -0.05 -35.12 9.59
CA GLU A 31 0.90 -34.47 8.68
C GLU A 31 0.20 -33.92 7.44
N ALA A 32 -0.76 -34.67 6.87
CA ALA A 32 -1.58 -34.19 5.76
C ALA A 32 -2.36 -32.93 6.14
N LYS A 33 -2.94 -32.88 7.35
CA LYS A 33 -3.64 -31.69 7.87
C LYS A 33 -2.70 -30.49 8.04
N GLU A 34 -1.47 -30.69 8.53
CA GLU A 34 -0.51 -29.59 8.61
C GLU A 34 -0.07 -29.11 7.21
N TRP A 35 0.12 -30.03 6.26
CA TRP A 35 0.43 -29.69 4.88
C TRP A 35 -0.68 -28.85 4.23
N ASP A 36 -1.95 -29.21 4.44
CA ASP A 36 -3.08 -28.43 3.94
C ASP A 36 -3.12 -27.00 4.52
N LYS A 37 -2.77 -26.84 5.81
CA LYS A 37 -2.67 -25.52 6.46
C LYS A 37 -1.53 -24.72 5.85
N ASP A 38 -0.37 -25.32 5.68
CA ASP A 38 0.82 -24.68 5.10
C ASP A 38 0.58 -24.27 3.65
N ALA A 39 -0.03 -25.14 2.85
CA ALA A 39 -0.40 -24.84 1.46
C ALA A 39 -1.37 -23.65 1.37
N GLU A 40 -2.33 -23.55 2.29
CA GLU A 40 -3.27 -22.42 2.33
C GLU A 40 -2.59 -21.12 2.77
N ILE A 41 -1.71 -21.17 3.78
CA ILE A 41 -0.89 -20.01 4.21
C ILE A 41 -0.07 -19.51 3.03
N ASP A 42 0.62 -20.40 2.33
CA ASP A 42 1.42 -20.08 1.15
C ASP A 42 0.59 -19.43 0.04
N ARG A 43 -0.60 -19.97 -0.23
CA ARG A 43 -1.52 -19.43 -1.24
C ARG A 43 -1.98 -18.01 -0.87
N ILE A 44 -2.33 -17.76 0.39
CA ILE A 44 -2.73 -16.44 0.90
C ILE A 44 -1.57 -15.43 0.79
N LEU A 45 -0.35 -15.86 1.08
CA LEU A 45 0.84 -15.00 1.01
C LEU A 45 1.29 -14.71 -0.43
N LYS A 46 1.07 -15.64 -1.36
CA LYS A 46 1.34 -15.47 -2.79
C LYS A 46 0.26 -14.63 -3.49
N ALA A 47 -0.97 -14.63 -2.98
CA ALA A 47 -2.05 -13.81 -3.53
C ALA A 47 -1.70 -12.31 -3.53
N PHE A 48 -2.08 -11.62 -4.60
CA PHE A 48 -1.79 -10.20 -4.76
C PHE A 48 -2.55 -9.35 -3.72
N ARG A 49 -1.82 -8.51 -2.97
CA ARG A 49 -2.35 -7.80 -1.80
C ARG A 49 -3.49 -6.83 -2.09
N LEU A 50 -3.60 -6.29 -3.31
CA LEU A 50 -4.70 -5.39 -3.69
C LEU A 50 -5.92 -6.15 -4.25
N ASN A 51 -5.82 -7.47 -4.41
CA ASN A 51 -6.92 -8.32 -4.84
C ASN A 51 -7.46 -9.13 -3.66
N ALA A 52 -8.39 -8.53 -2.91
CA ALA A 52 -9.00 -9.15 -1.73
C ALA A 52 -9.78 -10.44 -2.06
N TYR A 53 -10.36 -10.54 -3.26
CA TYR A 53 -11.02 -11.76 -3.73
C TYR A 53 -10.04 -12.93 -3.90
N ALA A 54 -8.86 -12.69 -4.49
CA ALA A 54 -7.83 -13.71 -4.64
C ALA A 54 -7.30 -14.21 -3.28
N VAL A 55 -7.14 -13.31 -2.31
CA VAL A 55 -6.73 -13.66 -0.93
C VAL A 55 -7.78 -14.58 -0.27
N LEU A 56 -9.06 -14.24 -0.36
CA LEU A 56 -10.14 -15.06 0.17
C LEU A 56 -10.47 -16.29 -0.69
N GLY A 57 -9.95 -16.37 -1.92
CA GLY A 57 -10.27 -17.45 -2.86
C GLY A 57 -11.70 -17.40 -3.37
N LEU A 58 -12.21 -16.19 -3.60
CA LEU A 58 -13.56 -15.94 -4.09
C LEU A 58 -13.52 -15.38 -5.51
N LYS A 59 -14.61 -15.59 -6.24
CA LYS A 59 -14.85 -14.90 -7.52
C LYS A 59 -15.52 -13.54 -7.25
N PRO A 60 -15.28 -12.54 -8.11
CA PRO A 60 -15.99 -11.27 -8.03
C PRO A 60 -17.51 -11.51 -8.08
N GLY A 61 -18.27 -10.72 -7.34
CA GLY A 61 -19.73 -10.86 -7.24
C GLY A 61 -20.24 -11.88 -6.21
N ALA A 62 -19.37 -12.55 -5.45
CA ALA A 62 -19.78 -13.45 -4.36
C ALA A 62 -20.58 -12.71 -3.26
N PRO A 63 -21.70 -13.23 -2.74
CA PRO A 63 -22.48 -12.52 -1.72
C PRO A 63 -21.70 -12.32 -0.41
N GLU A 64 -22.08 -11.33 0.39
CA GLU A 64 -21.41 -11.05 1.67
C GLU A 64 -21.46 -12.23 2.65
N SER A 65 -22.51 -13.06 2.57
CA SER A 65 -22.61 -14.30 3.34
C SER A 65 -21.41 -15.21 3.07
N ASP A 66 -21.01 -15.35 1.81
CA ASP A 66 -19.94 -16.25 1.40
C ASP A 66 -18.58 -15.70 1.82
N ILE A 67 -18.40 -14.38 1.74
CA ILE A 67 -17.21 -13.69 2.26
C ILE A 67 -17.03 -13.98 3.75
N LYS A 68 -18.09 -13.83 4.56
CA LYS A 68 -18.06 -14.10 6.01
C LYS A 68 -17.82 -15.58 6.30
N ASN A 69 -18.47 -16.47 5.56
CA ASN A 69 -18.36 -17.92 5.75
C ASN A 69 -16.96 -18.44 5.41
N LEU A 70 -16.39 -18.02 4.27
CA LEU A 70 -15.04 -18.39 3.86
C LEU A 70 -13.98 -17.81 4.79
N TYR A 71 -14.14 -16.56 5.22
CA TYR A 71 -13.26 -15.97 6.23
C TYR A 71 -13.25 -16.81 7.51
N ARG A 72 -14.42 -17.18 8.05
CA ARG A 72 -14.51 -18.03 9.24
C ARG A 72 -13.85 -19.39 9.04
N LYS A 73 -14.11 -20.05 7.91
CA LYS A 73 -13.53 -21.37 7.59
C LYS A 73 -12.00 -21.30 7.50
N LYS A 74 -11.47 -20.31 6.78
CA LYS A 74 -10.02 -20.15 6.56
C LYS A 74 -9.30 -19.67 7.81
N SER A 75 -9.85 -18.70 8.54
CA SER A 75 -9.26 -18.20 9.79
C SER A 75 -9.10 -19.29 10.84
N LEU A 76 -10.03 -20.25 10.91
CA LEU A 76 -9.90 -21.43 11.79
C LEU A 76 -8.85 -22.42 11.30
N LEU A 77 -8.69 -22.57 9.98
CA LEU A 77 -7.70 -23.46 9.37
C LEU A 77 -6.28 -22.94 9.61
N ILE A 78 -6.05 -21.65 9.36
CA ILE A 78 -4.73 -21.01 9.41
C ILE A 78 -4.48 -20.20 10.70
N HIS A 79 -5.22 -20.48 11.78
CA HIS A 79 -5.07 -19.74 13.04
C HIS A 79 -3.65 -19.92 13.60
N PRO A 80 -2.96 -18.85 14.03
CA PRO A 80 -1.59 -18.94 14.53
C PRO A 80 -1.44 -19.91 15.72
N ASP A 81 -2.40 -19.95 16.64
CA ASP A 81 -2.37 -20.90 17.77
C ASP A 81 -2.54 -22.38 17.38
N LYS A 82 -3.05 -22.67 16.17
CA LYS A 82 -3.38 -24.04 15.72
C LYS A 82 -2.47 -24.54 14.59
N THR A 83 -1.49 -23.73 14.19
CA THR A 83 -0.57 -23.98 13.08
C THR A 83 0.85 -23.93 13.60
N LYS A 84 1.73 -24.81 13.11
CA LYS A 84 3.16 -24.77 13.47
C LYS A 84 3.95 -23.76 12.63
N ASN A 85 3.35 -23.22 11.57
CA ASN A 85 3.99 -22.38 10.58
C ASN A 85 4.24 -20.95 11.12
N PRO A 86 5.49 -20.44 11.05
CA PRO A 86 5.81 -19.10 11.53
C PRO A 86 5.15 -17.98 10.72
N LEU A 87 4.70 -18.25 9.49
CA LEU A 87 4.05 -17.28 8.60
C LEU A 87 2.53 -17.22 8.79
N ALA A 88 1.95 -18.04 9.67
CA ALA A 88 0.52 -18.05 9.95
C ALA A 88 -0.04 -16.69 10.41
N PRO A 89 0.64 -15.92 11.31
CA PRO A 89 0.17 -14.58 11.69
C PRO A 89 0.03 -13.63 10.49
N ASP A 90 1.05 -13.60 9.63
CA ASP A 90 1.07 -12.75 8.43
C ASP A 90 -0.05 -13.11 7.45
N ALA A 91 -0.30 -14.41 7.25
CA ALA A 91 -1.39 -14.90 6.42
C ALA A 91 -2.77 -14.56 7.03
N PHE A 92 -2.91 -14.71 8.35
CA PHE A 92 -4.12 -14.39 9.07
C PHE A 92 -4.47 -12.90 8.98
N ASP A 93 -3.49 -12.02 9.14
CA ASP A 93 -3.67 -10.58 9.01
C ASP A 93 -4.07 -10.17 7.59
N ARG A 94 -3.47 -10.80 6.57
CA ARG A 94 -3.89 -10.59 5.16
C ARG A 94 -5.33 -11.04 4.94
N LEU A 95 -5.71 -12.19 5.47
CA LEU A 95 -7.07 -12.73 5.35
C LEU A 95 -8.10 -11.79 6.01
N LYS A 96 -7.79 -11.28 7.20
CA LYS A 96 -8.63 -10.32 7.94
C LYS A 96 -8.76 -8.98 7.20
N LYS A 97 -7.66 -8.48 6.65
CA LYS A 97 -7.67 -7.26 5.84
C LYS A 97 -8.53 -7.43 4.58
N ALA A 98 -8.38 -8.54 3.87
CA ALA A 98 -9.18 -8.83 2.68
C ALA A 98 -10.68 -8.91 2.98
N GLN A 99 -11.07 -9.55 4.09
CA GLN A 99 -12.46 -9.55 4.54
C GLN A 99 -12.96 -8.13 4.81
N THR A 100 -12.18 -7.32 5.53
CA THR A 100 -12.56 -5.94 5.85
C THR A 100 -12.76 -5.10 4.59
N GLU A 101 -11.86 -5.23 3.61
CA GLU A 101 -11.93 -4.54 2.32
C GLU A 101 -13.14 -4.97 1.47
N LEU A 102 -13.49 -6.27 1.48
CA LEU A 102 -14.68 -6.73 0.76
C LEU A 102 -16.01 -6.41 1.47
N MET A 103 -15.97 -6.11 2.76
CA MET A 103 -17.15 -5.65 3.52
C MET A 103 -17.40 -4.15 3.34
N ASP A 104 -16.43 -3.37 2.87
CA ASP A 104 -16.63 -1.97 2.48
C ASP A 104 -17.20 -1.89 1.06
N GLU A 105 -18.47 -1.52 0.93
CA GLU A 105 -19.17 -1.39 -0.35
C GLU A 105 -18.41 -0.53 -1.37
N LYS A 106 -17.78 0.56 -0.93
CA LYS A 106 -17.07 1.48 -1.82
C LYS A 106 -15.77 0.87 -2.33
N HIS A 107 -15.05 0.18 -1.45
CA HIS A 107 -13.83 -0.52 -1.83
C HIS A 107 -14.14 -1.69 -2.76
N ARG A 108 -15.16 -2.47 -2.40
CA ARG A 108 -15.64 -3.60 -3.19
C ARG A 108 -16.07 -3.19 -4.60
N ALA A 109 -16.86 -2.13 -4.73
CA ALA A 109 -17.29 -1.62 -6.04
C ALA A 109 -16.10 -1.25 -6.95
N ARG A 110 -15.07 -0.59 -6.40
CA ARG A 110 -13.85 -0.26 -7.16
C ARG A 110 -13.06 -1.50 -7.56
N LEU A 111 -13.02 -2.50 -6.69
CA LEU A 111 -12.33 -3.76 -6.98
C LEU A 111 -13.09 -4.55 -8.07
N ASP A 112 -14.42 -4.61 -7.98
CA ASP A 112 -15.28 -5.22 -8.99
C ASP A 112 -15.14 -4.52 -10.36
N GLU A 113 -15.11 -3.19 -10.37
CA GLU A 113 -14.85 -2.38 -11.58
C GLU A 113 -13.49 -2.71 -12.19
N ALA A 114 -12.41 -2.71 -11.38
CA ALA A 114 -11.07 -3.03 -11.87
C ALA A 114 -10.95 -4.46 -12.43
N ILE A 115 -11.66 -5.42 -11.82
CA ILE A 115 -11.69 -6.82 -12.29
C ILE A 115 -12.46 -6.95 -13.61
N ALA A 116 -13.58 -6.23 -13.74
CA ALA A 116 -14.36 -6.17 -14.97
C ALA A 116 -13.58 -5.50 -16.11
N ASP A 117 -12.90 -4.39 -15.82
CA ASP A 117 -12.02 -3.70 -16.77
C ASP A 117 -10.90 -4.60 -17.26
N ALA A 118 -10.25 -5.34 -16.35
CA ALA A 118 -9.23 -6.30 -16.73
C ALA A 118 -9.76 -7.38 -17.69
N ARG A 119 -10.98 -7.88 -17.45
CA ARG A 119 -11.63 -8.86 -18.34
C ARG A 119 -11.87 -8.24 -19.72
N MET A 120 -12.42 -7.03 -19.78
CA MET A 120 -12.71 -6.34 -21.03
C MET A 120 -11.45 -6.02 -21.83
N LEU A 121 -10.39 -5.55 -21.16
CA LEU A 121 -9.10 -5.27 -21.79
C LEU A 121 -8.49 -6.55 -22.38
N LEU A 122 -8.53 -7.65 -21.64
CA LEU A 122 -8.02 -8.94 -22.11
C LEU A 122 -8.83 -9.46 -23.31
N MET A 123 -10.16 -9.39 -23.25
CA MET A 123 -11.03 -9.78 -24.36
C MET A 123 -10.71 -8.95 -25.63
N ARG A 124 -10.47 -7.65 -25.49
CA ARG A 124 -10.06 -6.79 -26.60
C ARG A 124 -8.69 -7.16 -27.16
N GLU A 125 -7.72 -7.46 -26.31
CA GLU A 125 -6.36 -7.88 -26.71
C GLU A 125 -6.37 -9.21 -27.46
N MET A 126 -7.18 -10.16 -26.99
CA MET A 126 -7.34 -11.48 -27.61
C MET A 126 -8.39 -11.50 -28.73
N LYS A 127 -9.05 -10.36 -29.02
CA LYS A 127 -10.12 -10.21 -30.01
C LYS A 127 -11.28 -11.19 -29.80
N LEU A 128 -11.62 -11.47 -28.54
CA LEU A 128 -12.69 -12.38 -28.16
C LEU A 128 -14.02 -11.64 -28.01
N THR A 129 -15.10 -12.32 -28.37
CA THR A 129 -16.48 -11.90 -28.09
C THR A 129 -16.99 -12.57 -26.82
N VAL A 130 -18.13 -12.09 -26.29
CA VAL A 130 -18.76 -12.61 -25.06
C VAL A 130 -19.12 -14.10 -25.15
N ASP A 131 -19.37 -14.59 -26.37
CA ASP A 131 -19.79 -15.97 -26.63
C ASP A 131 -18.61 -16.92 -26.93
N SER A 132 -17.37 -16.44 -26.92
CA SER A 132 -16.21 -17.29 -27.21
C SER A 132 -16.02 -18.36 -26.13
N GLU A 133 -15.88 -19.62 -26.54
CA GLU A 133 -15.59 -20.75 -25.65
C GLU A 133 -14.26 -20.59 -24.90
N GLU A 134 -13.31 -19.85 -25.50
CA GLU A 134 -12.01 -19.56 -24.89
C GLU A 134 -12.15 -18.87 -23.54
N LEU A 135 -13.23 -18.10 -23.30
CA LEU A 135 -13.49 -17.42 -22.02
C LEU A 135 -13.69 -18.37 -20.84
N LYS A 136 -14.02 -19.64 -21.10
CA LYS A 136 -14.24 -20.67 -20.08
C LYS A 136 -13.01 -21.54 -19.85
N THR A 137 -11.94 -21.31 -20.60
CA THR A 137 -10.72 -22.11 -20.48
C THR A 137 -9.93 -21.71 -19.23
N PRO A 138 -9.25 -22.67 -18.57
CA PRO A 138 -8.32 -22.37 -17.47
C PRO A 138 -7.21 -21.39 -17.89
N GLU A 139 -6.81 -21.42 -19.16
CA GLU A 139 -5.83 -20.48 -19.70
C GLU A 139 -6.34 -19.05 -19.71
N PHE A 140 -7.60 -18.82 -20.09
CA PHE A 140 -8.20 -17.50 -20.04
C PHE A 140 -8.35 -17.01 -18.59
N GLU A 141 -8.77 -17.87 -17.66
CA GLU A 141 -8.86 -17.51 -16.24
C GLU A 141 -7.49 -17.07 -15.69
N LYS A 142 -6.43 -17.81 -16.03
CA LYS A 142 -5.06 -17.43 -15.64
C LYS A 142 -4.63 -16.08 -16.24
N LYS A 143 -4.87 -15.86 -17.54
CA LYS A 143 -4.57 -14.57 -18.19
C LYS A 143 -5.39 -13.43 -17.61
N TRP A 144 -6.64 -13.70 -17.22
CA TRP A 144 -7.52 -12.73 -16.60
C TRP A 144 -7.01 -12.33 -15.22
N ASP A 145 -6.61 -13.30 -14.39
CA ASP A 145 -5.99 -13.03 -13.08
C ASP A 145 -4.71 -12.20 -13.21
N GLU A 146 -3.83 -12.54 -14.16
CA GLU A 146 -2.62 -11.77 -14.47
C GLU A 146 -2.97 -10.35 -14.90
N LYS A 147 -3.97 -10.18 -15.77
CA LYS A 147 -4.43 -8.86 -16.22
C LYS A 147 -5.03 -8.04 -15.09
N THR A 148 -5.79 -8.67 -14.20
CA THR A 148 -6.37 -8.03 -13.01
C THR A 148 -5.29 -7.44 -12.12
N VAL A 149 -4.19 -8.18 -11.87
CA VAL A 149 -3.07 -7.66 -11.09
C VAL A 149 -2.47 -6.42 -11.76
N LEU A 150 -2.28 -6.44 -13.09
CA LEU A 150 -1.74 -5.30 -13.84
C LEU A 150 -2.63 -4.05 -13.72
N VAL A 151 -3.95 -4.21 -13.91
CA VAL A 151 -4.91 -3.10 -13.80
C VAL A 151 -4.93 -2.53 -12.39
N LEU A 152 -4.91 -3.38 -11.36
CA LEU A 152 -4.88 -2.92 -9.97
C LEU A 152 -3.59 -2.14 -9.65
N VAL A 153 -2.45 -2.61 -10.15
CA VAL A 153 -1.17 -1.88 -10.02
C VAL A 153 -1.24 -0.53 -10.72
N GLU A 154 -1.75 -0.49 -11.95
CA GLU A 154 -1.88 0.75 -12.72
C GLU A 154 -2.81 1.76 -12.03
N ASN A 155 -3.97 1.31 -11.55
CA ASN A 155 -4.94 2.12 -10.82
C ASN A 155 -4.33 2.71 -9.55
N GLU A 156 -3.60 1.91 -8.77
CA GLU A 156 -2.92 2.37 -7.55
C GLU A 156 -1.80 3.38 -7.88
N GLN A 157 -1.01 3.14 -8.94
CA GLN A 157 -0.01 4.10 -9.40
C GLN A 157 -0.64 5.41 -9.89
N ARG A 158 -1.80 5.34 -10.56
CA ARG A 158 -2.55 6.51 -11.02
C ARG A 158 -3.05 7.32 -9.83
N ARG A 159 -3.65 6.67 -8.84
CA ARG A 159 -4.09 7.28 -7.59
C ARG A 159 -2.95 7.97 -6.85
N ARG A 160 -1.79 7.30 -6.69
CA ARG A 160 -0.60 7.88 -6.05
C ARG A 160 -0.07 9.10 -6.79
N ARG A 161 -0.03 9.05 -8.13
CA ARG A 161 0.38 10.19 -8.96
C ARG A 161 -0.56 11.39 -8.78
N GLN A 162 -1.87 11.15 -8.80
CA GLN A 162 -2.88 12.20 -8.59
C GLN A 162 -2.78 12.83 -7.20
N MET A 163 -2.69 12.01 -6.13
CA MET A 163 -2.53 12.50 -4.75
C MET A 163 -1.25 13.34 -4.58
N LYS A 164 -0.14 12.89 -5.17
CA LYS A 164 1.13 13.64 -5.11
C LYS A 164 1.04 14.97 -5.84
N ALA A 165 0.37 15.02 -7.00
CA ALA A 165 0.17 16.25 -7.74
C ALA A 165 -0.69 17.26 -6.96
N GLN A 166 -1.79 16.80 -6.36
CA GLN A 166 -2.66 17.64 -5.52
C GLN A 166 -1.91 18.24 -4.33
N LEU A 167 -1.14 17.42 -3.59
CA LEU A 167 -0.36 17.91 -2.45
C LEU A 167 0.70 18.96 -2.86
N GLN A 168 1.31 18.78 -4.04
CA GLN A 168 2.26 19.75 -4.57
C GLN A 168 1.60 21.06 -4.96
N GLU A 169 0.39 21.00 -5.52
CA GLU A 169 -0.41 22.17 -5.89
C GLU A 169 -0.86 22.92 -4.65
N GLU A 170 -1.44 22.24 -3.66
CA GLU A 170 -1.83 22.81 -2.37
C GLU A 170 -0.62 23.47 -1.68
N GLY A 171 0.54 22.80 -1.67
CA GLY A 171 1.76 23.36 -1.11
C GLY A 171 2.33 24.55 -1.90
N ARG A 172 2.03 24.68 -3.20
CA ARG A 172 2.36 25.89 -3.98
C ARG A 172 1.40 27.03 -3.64
N GLU A 173 0.13 26.75 -3.48
CA GLU A 173 -0.88 27.74 -3.11
C GLU A 173 -0.65 28.28 -1.70
N GLN A 174 -0.39 27.41 -0.72
CA GLN A 174 -0.07 27.82 0.64
C GLN A 174 1.15 28.74 0.69
N ARG A 175 2.23 28.42 -0.05
CA ARG A 175 3.41 29.28 -0.14
C ARG A 175 3.10 30.65 -0.74
N LYS A 176 2.26 30.71 -1.78
CA LYS A 176 1.82 31.99 -2.36
C LYS A 176 1.00 32.82 -1.37
N GLN A 177 0.08 32.18 -0.64
CA GLN A 177 -0.73 32.86 0.38
C GLN A 177 0.14 33.38 1.52
N GLU A 178 1.10 32.59 1.99
CA GLU A 178 2.04 33.00 3.03
C GLU A 178 2.92 34.16 2.59
N GLU A 179 3.46 34.11 1.37
CA GLU A 179 4.25 35.18 0.78
C GLU A 179 3.43 36.47 0.63
N GLU A 180 2.19 36.40 0.15
CA GLU A 180 1.31 37.57 0.03
C GLU A 180 0.99 38.18 1.41
N LEU A 181 0.70 37.34 2.40
CA LEU A 181 0.48 37.78 3.78
C LEU A 181 1.73 38.42 4.37
N GLU A 182 2.91 37.87 4.10
CA GLU A 182 4.18 38.43 4.56
C GLU A 182 4.47 39.77 3.88
N GLN A 183 4.25 39.88 2.57
CA GLN A 183 4.38 41.14 1.83
C GLN A 183 3.40 42.20 2.35
N ARG A 184 2.16 41.82 2.63
CA ARG A 184 1.16 42.72 3.23
C ARG A 184 1.57 43.16 4.63
N LYS A 185 2.12 42.24 5.45
CA LYS A 185 2.67 42.56 6.78
C LYS A 185 3.84 43.54 6.66
N LYS A 186 4.80 43.26 5.77
CA LYS A 186 5.96 44.13 5.51
C LYS A 186 5.53 45.52 5.02
N LYS A 187 4.58 45.60 4.10
CA LYS A 187 4.04 46.87 3.59
C LYS A 187 3.37 47.69 4.70
N ARG A 188 2.53 47.04 5.51
CA ARG A 188 1.88 47.70 6.66
C ARG A 188 2.90 48.19 7.68
N GLN A 189 3.89 47.36 8.04
CA GLN A 189 4.96 47.78 8.96
C GLN A 189 5.75 48.96 8.40
N HIS A 190 6.10 48.92 7.11
CA HIS A 190 6.79 50.03 6.46
C HIS A 190 5.96 51.34 6.47
N GLU A 191 4.66 51.26 6.21
CA GLU A 191 3.75 52.41 6.26
C GLU A 191 3.60 52.98 7.68
N GLU A 192 3.49 52.11 8.69
CA GLU A 192 3.47 52.51 10.09
C GLU A 192 4.78 53.22 10.49
N ASP A 193 5.94 52.68 10.12
CA ASP A 193 7.24 53.28 10.44
C ASP A 193 7.50 54.57 9.63
N TRP A 194 6.98 54.63 8.39
CA TRP A 194 6.97 55.85 7.59
C TRP A 194 6.15 56.94 8.27
N GLU A 195 4.93 56.65 8.75
CA GLU A 195 4.10 57.64 9.46
C GLU A 195 4.72 58.08 10.79
N LYS A 196 5.33 57.18 11.58
CA LYS A 196 6.02 57.56 12.84
C LYS A 196 7.14 58.57 12.61
N THR A 197 7.83 58.48 11.47
CA THR A 197 8.94 59.38 11.12
C THR A 197 8.47 60.63 10.37
N ARG A 198 7.15 60.81 10.17
CA ARG A 198 6.56 61.92 9.43
C ARG A 198 6.92 63.28 9.99
N ASP A 199 6.75 63.50 11.29
CA ASP A 199 7.00 64.82 11.91
C ASP A 199 8.49 65.20 11.80
N GLN A 200 9.39 64.23 12.02
CA GLN A 200 10.83 64.44 11.85
C GLN A 200 11.19 64.80 10.40
N ARG A 201 10.56 64.16 9.42
CA ARG A 201 10.75 64.50 7.99
C ARG A 201 10.18 65.88 7.66
N ILE A 202 9.00 66.23 8.17
CA ILE A 202 8.39 67.56 7.98
C ILE A 202 9.29 68.64 8.57
N ASP A 203 9.82 68.44 9.77
CA ASP A 203 10.73 69.39 10.42
C ASP A 203 12.05 69.53 9.64
N SER A 204 12.62 68.42 9.17
CA SER A 204 13.82 68.42 8.32
C SER A 204 13.57 69.18 7.00
N TRP A 205 12.39 68.99 6.38
CA TRP A 205 12.01 69.69 5.15
C TRP A 205 11.79 71.19 5.38
N ARG A 206 11.12 71.59 6.48
CA ARG A 206 10.97 72.98 6.89
C ARG A 206 12.32 73.67 7.10
N GLN A 207 13.27 72.98 7.73
CA GLN A 207 14.64 73.48 7.90
C GLN A 207 15.37 73.65 6.56
N PHE A 208 15.26 72.67 5.65
CA PHE A 208 15.82 72.77 4.29
C PHE A 208 15.23 73.95 3.51
N GLN A 209 13.92 74.14 3.55
CA GLN A 209 13.26 75.27 2.88
C GLN A 209 13.70 76.62 3.46
N LYS A 210 13.84 76.70 4.79
CA LYS A 210 14.38 77.90 5.47
C LYS A 210 15.83 78.18 5.05
N GLY A 211 16.64 77.14 4.83
CA GLY A 211 17.99 77.26 4.28
C GLY A 211 18.05 77.65 2.79
N LYS A 212 16.95 77.49 2.05
CA LYS A 212 16.84 77.88 0.62
C LYS A 212 16.37 79.33 0.43
N ASN A 213 15.61 79.86 1.40
CA ASN A 213 15.14 81.26 1.42
C ASN A 213 16.00 82.19 2.31
N GLY A 214 17.03 81.67 2.99
CA GLY A 214 18.04 82.45 3.69
C GLY A 214 19.27 82.67 2.80
N GLU A 215 19.81 83.89 2.78
CA GLU A 215 21.07 84.25 2.11
C GLU A 215 22.21 83.25 2.46
N PRO A 216 23.15 82.98 1.53
CA PRO A 216 24.24 82.05 1.79
C PRO A 216 25.23 82.66 2.79
N GLU A 217 25.08 82.34 4.07
CA GLU A 217 26.08 82.70 5.08
C GLU A 217 27.37 81.90 4.80
N LYS A 218 28.39 82.60 4.29
CA LYS A 218 29.73 82.06 3.99
C LYS A 218 30.34 81.44 5.24
N LYS A 219 30.18 80.14 5.46
CA LYS A 219 31.04 79.39 6.40
C LYS A 219 32.47 79.43 5.88
N LYS A 220 33.29 80.32 6.47
CA LYS A 220 34.73 80.41 6.24
C LYS A 220 35.36 79.03 6.44
N LYS A 221 35.82 78.40 5.35
CA LYS A 221 36.78 77.29 5.43
C LYS A 221 38.01 77.81 6.18
N LYS A 222 38.21 77.39 7.43
CA LYS A 222 39.49 77.53 8.11
C LYS A 222 40.49 76.68 7.32
N LYS A 223 41.35 77.34 6.53
CA LYS A 223 42.50 76.70 5.88
C LYS A 223 43.35 76.06 6.99
N LEU A 224 43.47 74.73 6.99
CA LEU A 224 44.61 74.10 7.66
C LEU A 224 45.88 74.54 6.90
N LYS A 225 46.87 75.05 7.64
CA LYS A 225 48.18 75.39 7.08
C LYS A 225 48.93 74.10 6.73
N PRO A 226 49.60 74.00 5.58
CA PRO A 226 50.56 72.93 5.35
C PRO A 226 51.81 73.21 6.18
N ILE A 227 52.20 72.27 7.03
CA ILE A 227 53.53 72.23 7.67
C ILE A 227 54.42 71.46 6.70
N GLY A 228 55.45 72.15 6.22
CA GLY A 228 56.67 71.53 5.70
C GLY A 228 57.63 71.18 6.82
#